data_AF-A0A352XQU1-F1
#
_entry.id   AF-A0A352XQU1-F1
#
_cell.length_a   1.000
_cell.length_b   1.000
_cell.length_c   1.000
_cell.angle_alpha   90.00
_cell.angle_beta   90.00
_cell.angle_gamma   90.00
#
_symmetry.space_group_name_H-M   'P 1'
#
loop_
_entity.id
_entity.type
_entity.pdbx_description
1 polymer ?
#
loop_
_entity_poly.entity_id
_entity_poly.type
_entity_poly.pdbx_seq_one_letter_code
_entity_poly.pdbx_strand_id
1 'polypeptide(L)' 'MSMNEFIRPISVDSAPRGSYCEWCGQPAEQQLTAIGGSYHNESGLFCRPCGEQFSLAVVANSVRMSAPESNLRPL' A
#
# COMPACT_ATOMS: atom_id res chain seq x y z
N MET A 1 2.30 -14.94 -15.68
CA MET A 1 2.13 -14.04 -14.52
C MET A 1 0.69 -14.20 -14.04
N SER A 2 0.48 -14.85 -12.90
CA SER A 2 -0.86 -14.93 -12.30
C SER A 2 -1.17 -13.54 -11.74
N MET A 3 -2.09 -12.83 -12.39
CA MET A 3 -2.70 -11.63 -11.80
C MET A 3 -3.46 -12.12 -10.57
N ASN A 4 -3.08 -11.66 -9.38
CA ASN A 4 -3.84 -11.95 -8.18
C ASN A 4 -5.30 -11.51 -8.39
N GLU A 5 -6.27 -12.32 -7.95
CA GLU A 5 -7.72 -12.06 -8.11
C GLU A 5 -8.14 -10.74 -7.45
N PHE A 6 -7.30 -10.23 -6.54
CA PHE A 6 -7.39 -8.89 -5.98
C PHE A 6 -6.73 -7.88 -6.93
N ILE A 7 -7.52 -7.32 -7.84
CA ILE A 7 -7.14 -6.23 -8.77
C ILE A 7 -6.61 -4.97 -8.03
N ARG A 8 -6.66 -4.95 -6.69
CA ARG A 8 -6.25 -3.80 -5.86
C ARG A 8 -5.01 -4.15 -5.04
N PRO A 9 -3.97 -3.30 -5.04
CA PRO A 9 -2.74 -3.56 -4.30
C PRO A 9 -2.88 -3.37 -2.77
N ILE A 10 -4.08 -3.02 -2.28
CA ILE A 10 -4.36 -2.65 -0.90
C ILE A 10 -5.74 -3.16 -0.46
N SER A 11 -5.81 -3.68 0.76
CA SER A 11 -7.04 -3.92 1.52
C SER A 11 -7.36 -2.70 2.38
N VAL A 12 -8.63 -2.34 2.46
CA VAL A 12 -9.14 -1.19 3.23
C VAL A 12 -10.19 -1.70 4.22
N ASP A 13 -9.99 -1.44 5.50
CA ASP A 13 -10.95 -1.69 6.57
C ASP A 13 -11.13 -0.42 7.44
N SER A 14 -12.13 -0.41 8.32
CA SER A 14 -12.34 0.66 9.28
C SER A 14 -11.38 0.53 10.46
N ALA A 15 -10.81 1.65 10.91
CA ALA A 15 -9.98 1.62 12.10
C ALA A 15 -10.82 1.32 13.37
N PRO A 16 -10.26 0.61 14.37
CA PRO A 16 -10.92 0.44 15.66
C PRO A 16 -11.29 1.78 16.30
N ARG A 17 -12.45 1.85 16.97
CA ARG A 17 -12.88 3.09 17.64
C ARG A 17 -11.85 3.54 18.68
N GLY A 18 -11.54 4.84 18.67
CA GLY A 18 -10.58 5.45 19.59
C GLY A 18 -9.11 5.21 19.22
N SER A 19 -8.83 4.61 18.06
CA SER A 19 -7.47 4.47 17.56
C SER A 19 -6.95 5.77 16.94
N TYR A 20 -5.62 5.84 16.85
CA TYR A 20 -4.89 6.99 16.33
C TYR A 20 -4.03 6.57 15.14
N CYS A 21 -3.87 7.48 14.20
CA CYS A 21 -3.01 7.35 13.04
C CYS A 21 -1.56 7.14 13.49
N GLU A 22 -0.94 6.08 13.02
CA GLU A 22 0.43 5.72 13.38
C GLU A 22 1.47 6.72 12.85
N TRP A 23 1.11 7.52 11.84
CA TRP A 23 2.02 8.50 11.22
C TRP A 23 1.93 9.90 11.83
N CYS A 24 0.74 10.35 12.23
CA CYS A 24 0.54 11.75 12.64
C CYS A 24 -0.18 11.92 13.99
N GLY A 25 -0.60 10.83 14.63
CA GLY A 25 -1.26 10.84 15.93
C GLY A 25 -2.68 11.42 15.94
N GLN A 26 -3.24 11.84 14.80
CA GLN A 26 -4.65 12.23 14.67
C GLN A 26 -5.57 10.99 14.72
N PRO A 27 -6.88 11.12 14.99
CA PRO A 27 -7.78 9.97 14.99
C PRO A 27 -7.69 9.15 13.70
N ALA A 28 -7.57 7.83 13.82
CA ALA A 28 -7.57 6.94 12.66
C ALA A 28 -8.99 6.69 12.17
N GLU A 29 -9.14 6.62 10.85
CA GLU A 29 -10.40 6.29 10.17
C GLU A 29 -10.33 4.92 9.51
N GLN A 30 -9.13 4.51 9.08
CA GLN A 30 -8.94 3.34 8.23
C GLN A 30 -7.76 2.49 8.68
N GLN A 31 -7.90 1.18 8.52
CA GLN A 31 -6.81 0.21 8.57
C GLN A 31 -6.48 -0.19 7.14
N LEU A 32 -5.23 -0.03 6.73
CA LEU A 32 -4.77 -0.38 5.39
C LEU A 32 -3.80 -1.55 5.46
N THR A 33 -3.82 -2.43 4.47
CA THR A 33 -2.85 -3.53 4.32
C THR A 33 -2.45 -3.68 2.87
N ALA A 34 -1.16 -3.68 2.56
CA ALA A 34 -0.66 -3.93 1.22
C ALA A 34 -0.76 -5.42 0.85
N ILE A 35 -1.46 -5.73 -0.25
CA ILE A 35 -1.70 -7.11 -0.74
C ILE A 35 -0.79 -7.46 -1.95
N GLY A 36 0.17 -6.59 -2.29
CA GLY A 36 1.15 -6.87 -3.35
C GLY A 36 2.38 -5.97 -3.32
N GLY A 37 3.34 -6.26 -4.19
CA GLY A 37 4.63 -5.55 -4.26
C GLY A 37 5.58 -5.91 -3.11
N SER A 38 6.66 -5.14 -2.94
CA SER A 38 7.67 -5.42 -1.90
C SER A 38 7.21 -5.11 -0.47
N TYR A 39 6.07 -4.42 -0.33
CA TYR A 39 5.45 -4.07 0.95
C TYR A 39 4.35 -5.07 1.34
N HIS A 40 4.27 -6.25 0.70
CA HIS A 40 3.24 -7.25 0.98
C HIS A 40 3.15 -7.56 2.48
N ASN A 41 1.94 -7.45 3.03
CA ASN A 41 1.60 -7.57 4.46
C ASN A 41 2.00 -6.39 5.36
N GLU A 42 2.60 -5.32 4.83
CA GLU A 42 2.69 -4.07 5.59
C GLU A 42 1.29 -3.50 5.81
N SER A 43 1.01 -3.10 7.04
CA SER A 43 -0.30 -2.58 7.44
C SER A 43 -0.15 -1.52 8.52
N GLY A 44 -1.22 -0.76 8.74
CA GLY A 44 -1.28 0.22 9.81
C GLY A 44 -2.64 0.91 9.90
N LEU A 45 -2.80 1.68 10.98
CA LEU A 45 -3.94 2.56 11.22
C LEU A 45 -3.62 3.98 10.75
N PHE A 46 -4.52 4.54 9.97
CA PHE A 46 -4.31 5.84 9.33
C PHE A 46 -5.53 6.74 9.46
N CYS A 47 -5.28 8.04 9.61
CA CYS A 47 -6.26 9.05 9.23
C CYS A 47 -6.34 9.13 7.70
N ARG A 48 -7.37 9.78 7.15
CA ARG A 48 -7.58 9.81 5.70
C ARG A 48 -6.37 10.31 4.88
N PRO A 49 -5.73 11.45 5.21
CA PRO A 49 -4.58 11.93 4.43
C PRO A 49 -3.37 11.00 4.49
N CYS A 50 -3.06 10.42 5.64
CA CYS A 50 -1.93 9.49 5.78
C CYS A 50 -2.21 8.17 5.05
N GLY A 51 -3.46 7.69 5.07
CA GLY A 51 -3.87 6.49 4.35
C GLY A 51 -3.76 6.64 2.83
N GLU A 52 -4.08 7.82 2.30
CA GLU A 52 -3.87 8.15 0.88
C GLU A 52 -2.38 8.12 0.50
N GLN A 53 -1.49 8.66 1.36
CA GLN A 53 -0.05 8.64 1.14
C GLN A 53 0.52 7.21 1.18
N PHE A 54 0.12 6.41 2.18
CA PHE A 54 0.45 4.98 2.23
C PHE A 54 0.00 4.29 0.94
N SER A 55 -1.22 4.60 0.47
CA SER A 55 -1.77 3.97 -0.73
C SER A 55 -0.98 4.29 -1.99
N LEU A 56 -0.58 5.55 -2.17
CA LEU A 56 0.27 5.97 -3.28
C LEU A 56 1.63 5.28 -3.25
N ALA A 57 2.24 5.12 -2.07
CA ALA A 57 3.52 4.43 -1.93
C ALA A 57 3.44 2.96 -2.34
N VAL A 58 2.38 2.25 -1.92
CA VAL A 58 2.14 0.85 -2.29
C VAL A 58 1.89 0.71 -3.80
N VAL A 59 1.08 1.60 -4.40
CA VAL A 59 0.81 1.58 -5.85
C VAL A 59 2.08 1.86 -6.66
N ALA A 60 2.83 2.90 -6.32
CA ALA A 60 4.06 3.28 -7.04
C ALA A 60 5.10 2.15 -7.02
N ASN A 61 5.18 1.40 -5.93
CA ASN A 61 6.06 0.26 -5.81
C ASN A 61 5.55 -1.00 -6.54
N SER A 62 4.24 -1.22 -6.56
CA SER A 62 3.61 -2.32 -7.30
C SER A 62 3.80 -2.19 -8.82
N VAL A 63 3.81 -0.95 -9.36
CA VAL A 63 4.06 -0.68 -10.79
C VAL A 63 5.51 -0.98 -11.18
N ARG A 64 6.49 -0.71 -10.31
CA ARG A 64 7.90 -1.00 -10.59
C ARG A 64 8.19 -2.49 -10.77
N MET A 65 7.44 -3.35 -10.09
CA MET A 65 7.60 -4.81 -10.18
C MET A 65 6.89 -5.44 -11.39
N SER A 66 5.99 -4.70 -12.05
CA SER A 66 5.28 -5.16 -13.25
C SER A 66 5.86 -4.61 -14.56
N ALA A 67 6.85 -3.71 -14.48
CA ALA A 67 7.67 -3.34 -15.62
C ALA A 67 8.64 -4.50 -15.95
N PRO A 68 8.67 -5.02 -17.20
CA PRO A 68 9.69 -5.98 -17.59
C PRO A 68 11.06 -5.30 -17.50
N GLU A 69 12.02 -5.94 -16.85
CA GLU A 69 13.44 -5.57 -16.95
C GLU A 69 13.87 -5.66 -18.42
N SER A 70 13.75 -4.55 -19.16
CA SER A 70 14.42 -4.42 -20.45
C SER A 70 15.91 -4.28 -20.17
N ASN A 71 16.61 -5.40 -20.37
CA ASN A 71 18.06 -5.52 -20.48
C ASN A 71 18.73 -4.24 -21.02
N LEU A 72 19.30 -3.42 -20.13
CA LEU A 72 20.30 -2.42 -20.48
C LEU A 72 21.67 -3.02 -20.16
N ARG A 73 22.22 -3.77 -21.12
CA ARG A 73 23.66 -4.04 -21.18
C ARG A 73 24.35 -2.83 -21.81
N PRO A 74 25.35 -2.21 -21.18
CA PRO A 74 26.23 -1.27 -21.87
C PRO A 74 27.22 -2.06 -22.74
N LEU A 75 27.38 -1.62 -23.99
CA LEU A 75 28.52 -1.95 -24.85
C LEU A 75 29.71 -1.05 -24.50
#